data_AF-A0A3D0QI85-F1
#
_entry.id   AF-A0A3D0QI85-F1
#
_cell.length_a   1.000
_cell.length_b   1.000
_cell.length_c   1.000
_cell.angle_alpha   90.00
_cell.angle_beta   90.00
_cell.angle_gamma   90.00
#
_symmetry.space_group_name_H-M   'P 1'
#
loop_
_entity.id
_entity.type
_entity.pdbx_description
1 polymer ?
#
loop_
_entity_poly.entity_id
_entity_poly.type
_entity_poly.pdbx_seq_one_letter_code
_entity_poly.pdbx_strand_id
1 'polypeptide(L)'
;QQRQRNLHLVVNNARFLIPPWVNSRHLASKVLALAARRLPEDWNARYNYRPVLLETFVEIQKFVGTSYKAANWIRLGNTQGRGKLDTKHLNAQPVKSVWIYPLVKNFRQTLCS
;
A
#
# COMPACT_ATOMS: atom_id res chain seq x y z
N GLN A 1 -10.52 -14.91 13.38
CA GLN A 1 -9.19 -15.26 13.91
C GLN A 1 -8.11 -15.27 12.82
N GLN A 2 -8.32 -15.94 11.69
CA GLN A 2 -7.40 -16.01 10.54
C GLN A 2 -6.85 -14.66 10.05
N ARG A 3 -7.73 -13.67 9.80
CA ARG A 3 -7.34 -12.32 9.39
C ARG A 3 -6.32 -11.66 10.33
N GLN A 4 -6.50 -11.80 11.65
CA GLN A 4 -5.64 -11.14 12.63
C GLN A 4 -4.25 -11.79 12.66
N ARG A 5 -4.20 -13.13 12.51
CA ARG A 5 -2.94 -13.88 12.42
C ARG A 5 -2.12 -13.46 11.21
N ASN A 6 -2.75 -13.28 10.05
CA ASN A 6 -2.05 -13.02 8.79
C ASN A 6 -1.83 -11.53 8.49
N LEU A 7 -2.37 -10.63 9.31
CA LEU A 7 -2.28 -9.17 9.09
C LEU A 7 -0.83 -8.68 9.00
N HIS A 8 0.08 -9.27 9.78
CA HIS A 8 1.49 -8.90 9.79
C HIS A 8 2.20 -9.13 8.44
N LEU A 9 1.64 -9.98 7.56
CA LEU A 9 2.17 -10.22 6.22
C LEU A 9 1.80 -9.12 5.21
N VAL A 10 0.98 -8.15 5.62
CA VAL A 10 0.60 -6.98 4.83
C VAL A 10 1.36 -5.76 5.34
N VAL A 11 2.09 -5.09 4.46
CA VAL A 11 2.87 -3.90 4.81
C VAL A 11 2.26 -2.66 4.17
N ASN A 12 2.06 -1.63 4.98
CA ASN A 12 1.52 -0.37 4.53
C ASN A 12 2.62 0.61 4.15
N ASN A 13 2.62 1.09 2.90
CA ASN A 13 3.41 2.23 2.48
C ASN A 13 2.70 3.53 2.89
N ALA A 14 2.94 3.95 4.13
CA ALA A 14 2.23 5.04 4.78
C ALA A 14 2.59 6.44 4.24
N ARG A 15 3.84 6.62 3.80
CA ARG A 15 4.33 7.92 3.31
C ARG A 15 5.28 7.72 2.14
N PHE A 16 4.88 8.26 0.99
CA PHE A 16 5.70 8.35 -0.20
C PHE A 16 5.74 9.81 -0.65
N LEU A 17 6.91 10.43 -0.55
CA LEU A 17 7.12 11.85 -0.85
C LEU A 17 8.33 11.98 -1.77
N ILE A 18 8.13 12.68 -2.87
CA ILE A 18 9.22 13.23 -3.68
C ILE A 18 9.19 14.74 -3.42
N PRO A 19 10.27 15.33 -2.90
CA PRO A 19 10.30 16.77 -2.68
C PRO A 19 10.09 17.55 -3.99
N PRO A 20 9.43 18.72 -3.95
CA PRO A 20 9.02 19.44 -5.16
C PRO A 20 10.19 19.94 -6.01
N TRP A 21 11.38 20.11 -5.43
CA TRP A 21 12.60 20.50 -6.14
C TRP A 21 13.26 19.34 -6.91
N VAL A 22 12.81 18.10 -6.70
CA VAL A 22 13.34 16.93 -7.42
C VAL A 22 12.51 16.71 -8.68
N ASN A 23 13.08 17.04 -9.83
CA ASN A 23 12.44 16.82 -11.13
C ASN A 23 13.17 15.72 -11.91
N SER A 24 12.52 14.56 -12.08
CA SER A 24 13.00 13.49 -12.94
C SER A 24 11.82 12.70 -13.50
N ARG A 25 11.86 12.45 -14.81
CA ARG A 25 10.86 11.62 -15.49
C ARG A 25 10.82 10.22 -14.89
N HIS A 26 9.60 9.72 -14.63
CA HIS A 26 9.32 8.38 -14.12
C HIS A 26 9.99 8.01 -12.78
N LEU A 27 10.53 8.98 -12.04
CA LEU A 27 11.23 8.70 -10.78
C LEU A 27 10.32 8.00 -9.79
N ALA A 28 9.07 8.48 -9.65
CA ALA A 28 8.13 7.95 -8.68
C ALA A 28 7.84 6.45 -8.87
N SER A 29 7.47 6.05 -10.09
CA SER A 29 7.16 4.65 -10.39
C SER A 29 8.41 3.77 -10.31
N LYS A 30 9.57 4.29 -10.73
CA LYS A 30 10.86 3.58 -10.61
C LYS A 30 11.23 3.30 -9.16
N VAL A 31 11.14 4.30 -8.28
CA VAL A 31 11.42 4.15 -6.84
C VAL A 31 10.45 3.14 -6.21
N LEU A 32 9.15 3.24 -6.50
CA LEU A 32 8.15 2.29 -6.00
C LEU A 32 8.45 0.85 -6.44
N ALA A 33 8.81 0.64 -7.70
CA ALA A 33 9.14 -0.69 -8.21
C ALA A 33 10.40 -1.27 -7.58
N LEU A 34 11.45 -0.45 -7.38
CA LEU A 34 12.68 -0.88 -6.72
C LEU A 34 12.44 -1.21 -5.25
N ALA A 35 11.69 -0.37 -4.54
CA ALA A 35 11.33 -0.61 -3.15
C ALA A 35 10.52 -1.90 -3.01
N ALA A 36 9.48 -2.10 -3.82
CA ALA A 36 8.66 -3.30 -3.77
C ALA A 36 9.45 -4.59 -4.04
N ARG A 37 10.41 -4.56 -4.97
CA ARG A 37 11.28 -5.70 -5.28
C ARG A 37 12.19 -6.09 -4.12
N ARG A 38 12.68 -5.10 -3.37
CA ARG A 38 13.67 -5.30 -2.31
C ARG A 38 13.05 -5.54 -0.94
N LEU A 39 11.82 -5.06 -0.75
CA LEU A 39 11.10 -5.10 0.52
C LEU A 39 11.08 -6.50 1.18
N PRO A 40 10.76 -7.62 0.50
CA PRO A 40 10.64 -8.91 1.17
C PRO A 40 11.95 -9.36 1.83
N GLU A 41 13.08 -9.14 1.16
CA GLU A 41 14.42 -9.47 1.66
C GLU A 41 14.80 -8.60 2.85
N ASP A 42 14.60 -7.29 2.75
CA ASP A 42 14.91 -6.35 3.83
C ASP A 42 14.04 -6.62 5.07
N TRP A 43 12.77 -6.96 4.88
CA TRP A 43 11.87 -7.34 5.97
C TRP A 43 12.31 -8.63 6.63
N ASN A 44 12.71 -9.63 5.85
CA ASN A 44 13.16 -10.90 6.39
C ASN A 44 14.44 -10.73 7.23
N ALA A 45 15.40 -9.94 6.73
CA ALA A 45 16.63 -9.66 7.45
C ALA A 45 16.39 -8.95 8.79
N ARG A 46 15.38 -8.07 8.87
CA ARG A 46 15.11 -7.26 10.06
C ARG A 46 14.12 -7.90 11.04
N TYR A 47 13.10 -8.57 10.53
CA TYR A 47 11.95 -9.05 11.31
C TYR A 47 11.73 -10.55 11.22
N ASN A 48 12.58 -11.28 10.48
CA ASN A 48 12.53 -12.74 10.33
C ASN A 48 11.22 -13.27 9.70
N TYR A 49 10.58 -12.48 8.84
CA TYR A 49 9.48 -12.92 7.98
C TYR A 49 9.43 -12.13 6.67
N ARG A 50 8.75 -12.71 5.66
CA ARG A 50 8.55 -12.08 4.35
C ARG A 50 7.09 -11.64 4.17
N PRO A 51 6.81 -10.33 4.05
CA PRO A 51 5.49 -9.85 3.65
C PRO A 51 5.07 -10.41 2.29
N VAL A 52 3.76 -10.54 2.09
CA VAL A 52 3.17 -11.07 0.85
C VAL A 52 2.42 -10.00 0.05
N LEU A 53 2.09 -8.88 0.69
CA LEU A 53 1.30 -7.80 0.09
C LEU A 53 1.76 -6.44 0.60
N LEU A 54 1.93 -5.51 -0.32
CA LEU A 54 2.00 -4.08 -0.02
C LEU A 54 0.63 -3.45 -0.21
N GLU A 55 0.31 -2.46 0.63
CA GLU A 55 -0.86 -1.61 0.47
C GLU A 55 -0.52 -0.13 0.66
N THR A 56 -1.34 0.74 0.08
CA THR A 56 -1.29 2.18 0.35
C THR A 56 -2.66 2.82 0.12
N PHE A 57 -2.82 4.04 0.63
CA PHE A 57 -4.04 4.81 0.54
C PHE A 57 -3.75 6.19 -0.05
N VAL A 58 -4.40 6.52 -1.16
CA VAL A 58 -4.20 7.79 -1.88
C VAL A 58 -5.47 8.61 -1.84
N GLU A 59 -5.42 9.80 -1.24
CA GLU A 59 -6.56 10.72 -1.15
C GLU A 59 -7.02 11.18 -2.54
N ILE A 60 -8.25 10.80 -2.93
CA ILE A 60 -8.71 10.92 -4.33
C ILE A 60 -8.95 12.37 -4.76
N GLN A 61 -9.22 13.27 -3.81
CA GLN A 61 -9.45 14.68 -4.10
C GLN A 61 -8.14 15.42 -4.42
N LYS A 62 -7.00 14.90 -3.96
CA LYS A 62 -5.69 15.52 -4.17
C LYS A 62 -4.87 14.82 -5.25
N PHE A 63 -5.00 13.50 -5.38
CA PHE A 63 -4.14 12.70 -6.23
C PHE A 63 -4.89 11.56 -6.92
N VAL A 64 -4.56 11.32 -8.18
CA VAL A 64 -5.15 10.24 -9.00
C VAL A 64 -4.42 8.89 -8.79
N GLY A 65 -3.22 8.89 -8.19
CA GLY A 65 -2.43 7.68 -7.96
C GLY A 65 -1.64 7.18 -9.18
N THR A 66 -1.33 8.07 -10.14
CA THR A 66 -0.66 7.73 -11.40
C THR A 66 0.66 6.98 -11.22
N SER A 67 1.48 7.38 -10.24
CA SER A 67 2.76 6.70 -9.95
C SER A 67 2.57 5.25 -9.52
N TYR A 68 1.55 4.98 -8.70
CA TYR A 68 1.19 3.63 -8.26
C TYR A 68 0.72 2.78 -9.45
N LYS A 69 -0.19 3.33 -10.28
CA LYS A 69 -0.63 2.65 -11.51
C LYS A 69 0.55 2.32 -12.43
N ALA A 70 1.44 3.28 -12.66
CA ALA A 70 2.63 3.10 -13.50
C ALA A 70 3.66 2.11 -12.90
N ALA A 71 3.64 1.91 -11.59
CA ALA A 71 4.44 0.90 -10.90
C ALA A 71 3.74 -0.47 -10.80
N ASN A 72 2.66 -0.70 -11.57
CA ASN A 72 1.86 -1.93 -11.58
C ASN A 72 1.13 -2.25 -10.27
N TRP A 73 0.82 -1.23 -9.45
CA TRP A 73 -0.08 -1.42 -8.31
C TRP A 73 -1.52 -1.58 -8.81
N ILE A 74 -2.28 -2.42 -8.12
CA ILE A 74 -3.67 -2.74 -8.41
C ILE A 74 -4.57 -1.86 -7.54
N ARG A 75 -5.46 -1.08 -8.15
CA ARG A 75 -6.49 -0.33 -7.43
C ARG A 75 -7.65 -1.25 -7.07
N LEU A 76 -7.98 -1.34 -5.78
CA LEU A 76 -9.07 -2.20 -5.28
C LEU A 76 -10.41 -1.47 -5.15
N GLY A 77 -10.40 -0.15 -4.96
CA GLY A 77 -11.61 0.62 -4.71
C GLY A 77 -11.33 1.86 -3.88
N ASN A 78 -12.35 2.34 -3.18
CA ASN A 78 -12.29 3.52 -2.33
C ASN A 78 -12.60 3.15 -0.88
N THR A 79 -11.97 3.86 0.07
CA THR A 79 -12.36 3.84 1.48
C THR A 79 -13.71 4.53 1.66
N GLN A 80 -14.39 4.24 2.77
CA GLN A 80 -15.69 4.84 3.09
C GLN A 80 -15.58 6.20 3.78
N GLY A 81 -14.38 6.80 3.87
CA GLY A 81 -14.17 8.03 4.64
C GLY A 81 -14.24 7.85 6.17
N ARG A 82 -14.11 6.61 6.67
CA ARG A 82 -14.08 6.35 8.11
C ARG A 82 -12.72 6.63 8.72
N GLY A 83 -12.73 7.37 9.82
CA GLY A 83 -11.56 7.52 10.69
C GLY A 83 -11.37 6.32 11.60
N LYS A 84 -10.15 6.13 12.12
CA LYS A 84 -9.82 5.05 13.07
C LYS A 84 -10.70 5.06 14.32
N LEU A 85 -11.09 6.25 14.78
CA LEU A 85 -11.92 6.46 15.98
C LEU A 85 -13.38 6.78 15.66
N ASP A 86 -13.82 6.54 14.43
CA ASP A 86 -15.21 6.83 14.02
C ASP A 86 -16.16 5.76 14.54
N THR A 87 -16.64 5.95 15.78
CA THR A 87 -17.63 5.09 16.45
C THR A 87 -19.07 5.41 16.03
N LYS A 88 -19.31 6.64 15.55
CA LYS A 88 -20.65 7.14 15.15
C LYS A 88 -20.93 6.96 13.66
N HIS A 89 -20.00 6.37 12.89
CA HIS A 89 -20.11 6.15 11.46
C HIS A 89 -20.35 7.43 10.65
N LEU A 90 -19.75 8.54 11.09
CA LEU A 90 -19.96 9.86 10.47
C LEU A 90 -19.23 9.99 9.13
N ASN A 91 -18.25 9.13 8.83
CA ASN A 91 -17.51 9.14 7.56
C ASN A 91 -16.85 10.50 7.23
N ALA A 92 -16.46 11.26 8.24
CA ALA A 92 -15.97 12.63 8.09
C ALA A 92 -14.52 12.74 7.55
N GLN A 93 -13.85 11.62 7.25
CA GLN A 93 -12.48 11.64 6.71
C GLN A 93 -12.48 11.63 5.18
N PRO A 94 -11.44 12.20 4.56
CA PRO A 94 -11.29 12.16 3.11
C PRO A 94 -11.32 10.72 2.57
N VAL A 95 -12.07 10.52 1.50
CA VAL A 95 -12.10 9.27 0.75
C VAL A 95 -10.73 9.05 0.09
N LYS A 96 -10.21 7.83 0.22
CA LYS A 96 -8.93 7.42 -0.35
C LYS A 96 -9.14 6.25 -1.28
N SER A 97 -8.41 6.21 -2.38
CA SER A 97 -8.28 5.01 -3.21
C SER A 97 -7.34 4.03 -2.52
N VAL A 98 -7.72 2.76 -2.51
CA VAL A 98 -6.94 1.66 -1.96
C VAL A 98 -6.16 1.01 -3.08
N TRP A 99 -4.84 0.94 -2.91
CA TRP A 99 -3.93 0.32 -3.87
C TRP A 99 -3.15 -0.80 -3.20
N ILE A 100 -2.95 -1.89 -3.91
CA ILE A 100 -2.14 -3.02 -3.45
C ILE A 100 -1.07 -3.40 -4.45
N TYR A 101 0.00 -4.00 -3.98
CA TYR A 101 1.02 -4.62 -4.82
C TYR A 101 1.37 -6.01 -4.28
N PRO A 102 0.99 -7.09 -4.99
CA PRO A 102 1.35 -8.46 -4.61
C PRO A 102 2.87 -8.66 -4.66
N LEU A 103 3.46 -9.12 -3.55
CA LEU A 103 4.88 -9.48 -3.50
C LEU A 103 5.12 -10.94 -3.90
N VAL A 104 4.08 -11.77 -3.79
CA VAL A 104 4.07 -13.17 -4.22
C VAL A 104 2.79 -13.47 -4.99
N LYS A 105 2.84 -14.42 -5.94
CA LYS A 105 1.70 -14.75 -6.82
C LYS A 105 0.48 -15.26 -6.06
N ASN A 106 0.70 -16.05 -5.02
CA ASN A 106 -0.32 -16.72 -4.21
C ASN A 106 -0.68 -15.96 -2.91
N PHE A 107 -0.49 -14.63 -2.88
CA PHE A 107 -0.70 -13.83 -1.68
C PHE A 107 -2.11 -13.99 -1.09
N ARG A 108 -3.14 -14.18 -1.93
CA ARG A 108 -4.52 -14.37 -1.47
C ARG A 108 -4.68 -15.67 -0.68
N GLN A 109 -4.10 -16.76 -1.17
CA GLN A 109 -4.10 -18.04 -0.48
C GLN A 109 -3.39 -17.91 0.86
N THR A 110 -2.22 -17.27 0.91
CA THR A 110 -1.46 -17.09 2.16
C THR A 110 -2.20 -16.21 3.18
N LEU A 111 -2.92 -15.17 2.73
CA LEU A 111 -3.66 -14.29 3.64
C LEU A 111 -4.98 -14.91 4.12
N CYS A 112 -5.61 -15.76 3.31
CA CYS A 112 -6.89 -16.41 3.58
C CYS A 112 -6.77 -17.87 4.04
N SER A 113 -5.55 -18.35 4.31
CA SER A 113 -5.25 -19.66 4.93
C SER A 113 -5.15 -19.57 6.44
#